data_AF-E9S7M0-F1
#
_entry.id   AF-E9S7M0-F1
#
_cell.length_a   1.000
_cell.length_b   1.000
_cell.length_c   1.000
_cell.angle_alpha   90.00
_cell.angle_beta   90.00
_cell.angle_gamma   90.00
#
_symmetry.space_group_name_H-M   'P 1'
#
loop_
_entity.id
_entity.type
_entity.pdbx_description
1 polymer ?
#
loop_
_entity_poly.entity_id
_entity_poly.type
_entity_poly.pdbx_seq_one_letter_code
_entity_poly.pdbx_strand_id
1 'polypeptide(L)'
;MKMNEIKGILGDHVASGKPCLKMISCGEIMIDRLPYTFSLQNIGAASNEGLIVSLSGDDIDSGRVRFTDLIFQRISNGKAEWVRYDLPLVTKNDGKRIYQARFGSIFLSEFDPSVASTEEEFLGVLSTQLTFRVTPLFDGDDTPEIMLSVYPLGDPLTGSATEWKKVTSDQDYFLHKLKKNKGLFGRKKRR
;
A
#
# COMPACT_ATOMS: atom_id res chain seq x y z
N MET A 1 2.12 -24.19 -3.02
CA MET A 1 2.79 -23.33 -2.03
C MET A 1 2.54 -23.94 -0.66
N LYS A 2 3.54 -24.04 0.23
CA LYS A 2 3.34 -24.69 1.54
C LYS A 2 2.70 -23.69 2.53
N MET A 3 1.82 -24.15 3.42
CA MET A 3 1.11 -23.32 4.42
C MET A 3 2.05 -22.37 5.22
N ASN A 4 3.28 -22.81 5.50
CA ASN A 4 4.28 -22.02 6.22
C ASN A 4 4.85 -20.85 5.40
N GLU A 5 4.92 -20.96 4.07
CA GLU A 5 5.34 -19.87 3.19
C GLU A 5 4.25 -18.79 3.11
N ILE A 6 2.99 -19.19 3.23
CA ILE A 6 1.82 -18.31 3.22
C ILE A 6 1.75 -17.48 4.52
N LYS A 7 2.00 -18.09 5.69
CA LYS A 7 2.07 -17.37 6.97
C LYS A 7 3.17 -16.30 6.98
N GLY A 8 4.32 -16.58 6.36
CA GLY A 8 5.40 -15.60 6.21
C GLY A 8 5.00 -14.33 5.43
N ILE A 9 4.12 -14.47 4.43
CA ILE A 9 3.63 -13.34 3.62
C ILE A 9 2.61 -12.52 4.41
N LEU A 10 1.63 -13.18 5.03
CA LEU A 10 0.54 -12.49 5.71
C LEU A 10 0.95 -11.91 7.09
N GLY A 11 2.03 -12.43 7.68
CA GLY A 11 2.53 -12.00 9.00
C GLY A 11 1.88 -12.76 10.15
N ASP A 12 2.48 -12.64 11.33
CA ASP A 12 1.91 -13.17 12.56
C ASP A 12 0.87 -12.20 13.13
N HIS A 13 -0.17 -12.77 13.73
CA HIS A 13 -1.15 -11.98 14.49
C HIS A 13 -0.46 -11.25 15.64
N VAL A 14 -0.79 -9.97 15.83
CA VAL A 14 -0.28 -9.13 16.91
C VAL A 14 -1.35 -9.01 18.00
N ALA A 15 -1.13 -9.72 19.11
CA ALA A 15 -2.00 -9.70 20.27
C ALA A 15 -1.83 -8.41 21.10
N SER A 16 -2.15 -7.25 20.52
CA SER A 16 -2.10 -5.93 21.19
C SER A 16 -3.46 -5.45 21.71
N GLY A 17 -4.55 -6.15 21.37
CA GLY A 17 -5.92 -5.68 21.62
C GLY A 17 -6.32 -4.45 20.79
N LYS A 18 -5.49 -4.05 19.81
CA LYS A 18 -5.70 -2.88 18.94
C LYS A 18 -5.52 -3.25 17.47
N PRO A 19 -6.14 -2.52 16.53
CA PRO A 19 -5.91 -2.75 15.10
C PRO A 19 -4.46 -2.46 14.72
N CYS A 20 -3.90 -3.27 13.84
CA CYS A 20 -2.52 -3.13 13.37
C CYS A 20 -2.45 -3.51 11.89
N LEU A 21 -2.03 -2.58 11.04
CA LEU A 21 -1.97 -2.80 9.60
C LEU A 21 -0.56 -3.26 9.20
N LYS A 22 -0.51 -4.23 8.29
CA LYS A 22 0.70 -4.66 7.61
C LYS A 22 0.54 -4.49 6.11
N MET A 23 1.55 -3.91 5.46
CA MET A 23 1.61 -3.86 4.01
C MET A 23 1.92 -5.26 3.47
N ILE A 24 1.07 -5.79 2.60
CA ILE A 24 1.23 -7.15 2.02
C ILE A 24 1.76 -7.06 0.59
N SER A 25 1.26 -6.10 -0.18
CA SER A 25 1.79 -5.79 -1.50
C SER A 25 1.95 -4.28 -1.61
N CYS A 26 3.13 -3.85 -2.02
CA CYS A 26 3.39 -2.44 -2.30
C CYS A 26 4.34 -2.44 -3.49
N GLY A 27 3.85 -1.95 -4.63
CA GLY A 27 4.62 -1.90 -5.87
C GLY A 27 6.04 -1.33 -5.69
N GLU A 28 6.95 -1.69 -6.57
CA GLU A 28 8.35 -1.28 -6.42
C GLU A 28 8.51 0.25 -6.52
N ILE A 29 7.85 0.85 -7.52
CA ILE A 29 7.95 2.24 -7.89
C ILE A 29 6.61 2.73 -8.42
N MET A 30 6.32 4.01 -8.21
CA MET A 30 5.19 4.72 -8.81
C MET A 30 5.64 5.30 -10.16
N ILE A 31 4.87 5.08 -11.23
CA ILE A 31 5.20 5.58 -12.57
C ILE A 31 4.16 6.64 -12.95
N ASP A 32 4.60 7.77 -13.49
CA ASP A 32 3.74 8.88 -13.91
C ASP A 32 2.53 8.38 -14.70
N ARG A 33 1.34 8.82 -14.29
CA ARG A 33 0.04 8.50 -14.90
C ARG A 33 -0.35 7.01 -14.91
N LEU A 34 0.45 6.13 -14.31
CA LEU A 34 0.10 4.72 -14.17
C LEU A 34 -0.49 4.43 -12.77
N PRO A 35 -1.60 3.68 -12.68
CA PRO A 35 -2.15 3.29 -11.39
C PRO A 35 -1.16 2.47 -10.57
N TYR A 36 -0.84 2.98 -9.38
CA TYR A 36 -0.02 2.31 -8.39
C TYR A 36 -0.93 1.60 -7.37
N THR A 37 -0.78 0.29 -7.23
CA THR A 37 -1.59 -0.54 -6.32
C THR A 37 -0.79 -0.89 -5.06
N PHE A 38 -1.44 -0.82 -3.91
CA PHE A 38 -0.92 -1.31 -2.64
C PHE A 38 -2.04 -1.97 -1.85
N SER A 39 -1.69 -3.01 -1.08
CA SER A 39 -2.64 -3.77 -0.27
C SER A 39 -2.15 -4.02 1.14
N LEU A 40 -3.09 -4.08 2.07
CA LEU A 40 -2.84 -4.21 3.49
C LEU A 40 -3.69 -5.33 4.09
N GLN A 41 -3.19 -5.86 5.20
CA GLN A 41 -3.90 -6.76 6.09
C GLN A 41 -3.95 -6.13 7.47
N ASN A 42 -5.11 -6.17 8.14
CA ASN A 42 -5.15 -5.92 9.58
C ASN A 42 -4.68 -7.19 10.29
N ILE A 43 -3.51 -7.17 10.91
CA ILE A 43 -2.91 -8.27 11.69
C ILE A 43 -3.15 -8.11 13.20
N GLY A 44 -3.87 -7.06 13.63
CA GLY A 44 -4.27 -6.85 15.02
C GLY A 44 -5.75 -7.16 15.28
N ALA A 45 -6.29 -6.58 16.35
CA ALA A 45 -7.70 -6.74 16.70
C ALA A 45 -8.63 -6.11 15.66
N ALA A 46 -9.87 -6.59 15.60
CA ALA A 46 -10.90 -5.99 14.75
C ALA A 46 -11.19 -4.53 15.16
N SER A 47 -11.59 -3.70 14.19
CA SER A 47 -11.99 -2.31 14.45
C SER A 47 -13.04 -1.83 13.45
N ASN A 48 -14.02 -1.09 13.94
CA ASN A 48 -15.05 -0.43 13.15
C ASN A 48 -14.84 1.10 13.03
N GLU A 49 -13.72 1.62 13.54
CA GLU A 49 -13.45 3.06 13.54
C GLU A 49 -12.98 3.58 12.19
N GLY A 50 -12.54 2.68 11.31
CA GLY A 50 -12.02 3.00 9.99
C GLY A 50 -10.52 3.27 9.95
N LEU A 51 -10.06 3.89 8.86
CA LEU A 51 -8.64 4.13 8.60
C LEU A 51 -8.41 5.45 7.86
N ILE A 52 -7.16 5.89 7.84
CA ILE A 52 -6.69 6.99 7.00
C ILE A 52 -5.61 6.48 6.06
N VAL A 53 -5.67 6.93 4.80
CA VAL A 53 -4.60 6.81 3.81
C VAL A 53 -3.94 8.18 3.65
N SER A 54 -2.62 8.22 3.70
CA SER A 54 -1.82 9.43 3.67
C SER A 54 -0.63 9.28 2.73
N LEU A 55 -0.39 10.29 1.88
CA LEU A 55 0.80 10.40 1.04
C LEU A 55 1.48 11.74 1.35
N SER A 56 2.76 11.68 1.71
CA SER A 56 3.54 12.85 2.09
C SER A 56 4.96 12.79 1.56
N GLY A 57 5.60 13.94 1.37
CA GLY A 57 6.98 14.06 0.89
C GLY A 57 7.23 15.50 0.43
N ASP A 58 8.50 15.89 0.35
CA ASP A 58 8.88 17.27 0.00
C ASP A 58 8.41 17.64 -1.42
N ASP A 59 8.41 16.68 -2.35
CA ASP A 59 7.89 16.88 -3.71
C ASP A 59 6.36 16.97 -3.77
N ILE A 60 5.62 16.41 -2.80
CA ILE A 60 4.18 16.68 -2.64
C ILE A 60 3.99 18.08 -2.06
N ASP A 61 4.77 18.43 -1.04
CA ASP A 61 4.65 19.71 -0.36
C ASP A 61 4.97 20.89 -1.29
N SER A 62 5.93 20.74 -2.20
CA SER A 62 6.21 21.72 -3.26
C SER A 62 5.20 21.70 -4.40
N GLY A 63 4.41 20.63 -4.54
CA GLY A 63 3.42 20.43 -5.60
C GLY A 63 3.99 19.82 -6.90
N ARG A 64 5.25 19.40 -6.88
CA ARG A 64 5.95 18.77 -8.00
C ARG A 64 5.44 17.36 -8.30
N VAL A 65 5.12 16.60 -7.25
CA VAL A 65 4.39 15.33 -7.34
C VAL A 65 2.95 15.58 -6.89
N ARG A 66 1.99 15.23 -7.74
CA ARG A 66 0.57 15.26 -7.41
C ARG A 66 -0.01 13.87 -7.50
N PHE A 67 -1.17 13.67 -6.90
CA PHE A 67 -1.93 12.43 -7.02
C PHE A 67 -3.32 12.75 -7.50
N THR A 68 -3.87 11.88 -8.34
CA THR A 68 -5.30 11.88 -8.62
C THR A 68 -6.01 10.98 -7.61
N ASP A 69 -7.17 10.47 -7.98
CA ASP A 69 -8.11 9.83 -7.09
C ASP A 69 -7.52 8.62 -6.36
N LEU A 70 -8.09 8.36 -5.19
CA LEU A 70 -7.86 7.14 -4.45
C LEU A 70 -8.97 6.15 -4.79
N ILE A 71 -8.62 5.00 -5.32
CA ILE A 71 -9.57 3.92 -5.61
C ILE A 71 -9.40 2.84 -4.55
N PHE A 72 -10.49 2.39 -3.94
CA PHE A 72 -10.50 1.29 -2.98
C PHE A 72 -11.31 0.12 -3.53
N GLN A 73 -10.75 -1.08 -3.42
CA GLN A 73 -11.44 -2.31 -3.75
C GLN A 73 -12.33 -2.72 -2.58
N ARG A 74 -13.64 -2.57 -2.74
CA ARG A 74 -14.63 -3.02 -1.77
C ARG A 74 -15.14 -4.40 -2.19
N ILE A 75 -15.18 -5.35 -1.27
CA ILE A 75 -15.90 -6.60 -1.48
C ILE A 75 -17.32 -6.43 -0.94
N SER A 76 -18.32 -6.69 -1.78
CA SER A 76 -19.73 -6.62 -1.42
C SER A 76 -20.45 -7.83 -2.02
N ASN A 77 -21.07 -8.64 -1.16
CA ASN A 77 -21.76 -9.88 -1.56
C ASN A 77 -20.88 -10.82 -2.41
N GLY A 78 -19.60 -10.95 -2.06
CA GLY A 78 -18.64 -11.80 -2.78
C GLY A 78 -18.15 -11.25 -4.12
N LYS A 79 -18.57 -10.04 -4.52
CA LYS A 79 -18.07 -9.35 -5.72
C LYS A 79 -17.14 -8.20 -5.34
N ALA A 80 -16.01 -8.10 -6.03
CA ALA A 80 -15.09 -6.99 -5.87
C ALA A 80 -15.53 -5.80 -6.76
N GLU A 81 -15.74 -4.65 -6.13
CA GLU A 81 -16.09 -3.39 -6.79
C GLU A 81 -14.98 -2.36 -6.53
N TRP A 82 -14.58 -1.64 -7.58
CA TRP A 82 -13.65 -0.52 -7.45
C TRP A 82 -14.42 0.76 -7.22
N VAL A 83 -14.25 1.36 -6.05
CA VAL A 83 -14.95 2.59 -5.66
C VAL A 83 -13.93 3.73 -5.61
N ARG A 84 -14.25 4.83 -6.28
CA ARG A 84 -13.42 6.04 -6.34
C ARG A 84 -13.74 6.94 -5.15
N TYR A 85 -12.70 7.46 -4.51
CA TYR A 85 -12.75 8.38 -3.38
C TYR A 85 -11.90 9.61 -3.69
N ASP A 86 -12.32 10.74 -3.13
CA ASP A 86 -11.51 11.95 -3.15
C ASP A 86 -10.23 11.74 -2.33
N LEU A 87 -9.13 12.23 -2.87
CA LEU A 87 -7.84 12.28 -2.19
C LEU A 87 -7.45 13.76 -2.06
N PRO A 88 -7.95 14.47 -1.03
CA PRO A 88 -7.74 15.89 -0.91
C PRO A 88 -6.29 16.20 -0.48
N LEU A 89 -5.77 17.30 -0.99
CA LEU A 89 -4.53 17.92 -0.50
C LEU A 89 -4.86 18.77 0.73
N VAL A 90 -4.27 18.44 1.87
CA VAL A 90 -4.52 19.05 3.18
C VAL A 90 -3.25 19.72 3.68
N THR A 91 -3.38 20.95 4.18
CA THR A 91 -2.30 21.64 4.89
C THR A 91 -2.33 21.27 6.37
N LYS A 92 -1.20 20.77 6.87
CA LYS A 92 -0.99 20.44 8.28
C LYS A 92 -0.62 21.69 9.09
N ASN A 93 -0.64 21.56 10.42
CA ASN A 93 -0.37 22.68 11.34
C ASN A 93 1.04 23.26 11.19
N ASP A 94 2.00 22.49 10.69
CA ASP A 94 3.36 22.91 10.38
C ASP A 94 3.49 23.61 9.02
N GLY A 95 2.37 23.82 8.31
CA GLY A 95 2.32 24.43 6.98
C GLY A 95 2.57 23.46 5.83
N LYS A 96 2.97 22.22 6.11
CA LYS A 96 3.26 21.22 5.07
C LYS A 96 1.97 20.68 4.46
N ARG A 97 1.99 20.44 3.16
CA ARG A 97 0.88 19.88 2.38
C ARG A 97 1.07 18.39 2.17
N ILE A 98 0.01 17.62 2.42
CA ILE A 98 -0.02 16.18 2.18
C ILE A 98 -1.36 15.76 1.56
N TYR A 99 -1.39 14.65 0.84
CA TYR A 99 -2.66 14.05 0.43
C TYR A 99 -3.17 13.14 1.54
N GLN A 100 -4.44 13.28 1.92
CA GLN A 100 -5.01 12.48 3.01
C GLN A 100 -6.49 12.18 2.80
N ALA A 101 -6.85 10.89 2.77
CA ALA A 101 -8.23 10.44 2.68
C ALA A 101 -8.62 9.65 3.95
N ARG A 102 -9.79 9.97 4.50
CA ARG A 102 -10.35 9.31 5.69
C ARG A 102 -11.49 8.38 5.30
N PHE A 103 -11.43 7.15 5.79
CA PHE A 103 -12.43 6.11 5.57
C PHE A 103 -13.06 5.72 6.90
N GLY A 104 -14.12 6.42 7.31
CA GLY A 104 -14.76 6.21 8.62
C GLY A 104 -15.66 4.97 8.71
N SER A 105 -15.92 4.28 7.60
CA SER A 105 -16.87 3.16 7.53
C SER A 105 -16.24 1.83 7.07
N ILE A 106 -14.90 1.78 6.94
CA ILE A 106 -14.22 0.52 6.63
C ILE A 106 -14.10 -0.30 7.91
N PHE A 107 -14.66 -1.50 7.91
CA PHE A 107 -14.46 -2.48 8.97
C PHE A 107 -13.12 -3.20 8.76
N LEU A 108 -12.24 -3.10 9.75
CA LEU A 108 -11.01 -3.87 9.83
C LEU A 108 -11.33 -5.20 10.52
N SER A 109 -11.43 -6.26 9.74
CA SER A 109 -11.61 -7.61 10.30
C SER A 109 -10.33 -8.05 11.01
N GLU A 110 -10.47 -8.80 12.10
CA GLU A 110 -9.33 -9.45 12.73
C GLU A 110 -8.77 -10.50 11.77
N PHE A 111 -7.43 -10.53 11.66
CA PHE A 111 -6.74 -11.58 10.95
C PHE A 111 -6.32 -12.65 11.93
N ASP A 112 -6.89 -13.83 11.75
CA ASP A 112 -6.46 -15.04 12.43
C ASP A 112 -5.88 -16.01 11.36
N PRO A 113 -4.54 -16.16 11.28
CA PRO A 113 -3.92 -17.11 10.36
C PRO A 113 -4.08 -18.57 10.82
N SER A 114 -4.60 -18.82 12.02
CA SER A 114 -4.80 -20.18 12.55
C SER A 114 -6.09 -20.83 12.02
N VAL A 115 -7.07 -20.01 11.60
CA VAL A 115 -8.32 -20.50 10.97
C VAL A 115 -8.16 -20.88 9.49
N ALA A 116 -7.06 -20.54 8.83
CA ALA A 116 -6.82 -20.96 7.44
C ALA A 116 -6.20 -22.37 7.39
N SER A 117 -7.02 -23.40 7.63
CA SER A 117 -6.61 -24.82 7.55
C SER A 117 -6.94 -25.46 6.20
N THR A 118 -7.85 -24.84 5.44
CA THR A 118 -8.30 -25.25 4.10
C THR A 118 -8.06 -24.14 3.06
N GLU A 119 -8.17 -24.49 1.78
CA GLU A 119 -8.03 -23.53 0.67
C GLU A 119 -9.16 -22.49 0.68
N GLU A 120 -10.39 -22.91 1.00
CA GLU A 120 -11.55 -22.02 1.12
C GLU A 120 -11.39 -21.01 2.26
N GLU A 121 -10.92 -21.45 3.44
CA GLU A 121 -10.64 -20.54 4.57
C GLU A 121 -9.52 -19.57 4.23
N PHE A 122 -8.49 -20.02 3.50
CA PHE A 122 -7.43 -19.15 3.01
C PHE A 122 -7.94 -18.09 2.03
N LEU A 123 -8.80 -18.46 1.08
CA LEU A 123 -9.45 -17.50 0.17
C LEU A 123 -10.34 -16.51 0.94
N GLY A 124 -11.01 -16.97 1.99
CA GLY A 124 -11.74 -16.12 2.93
C GLY A 124 -10.84 -15.09 3.61
N VAL A 125 -9.65 -15.49 4.06
CA VAL A 125 -8.66 -14.59 4.64
C VAL A 125 -8.16 -13.56 3.61
N LEU A 126 -7.86 -13.97 2.37
CA LEU A 126 -7.49 -13.04 1.30
C LEU A 126 -8.59 -12.01 0.99
N SER A 127 -9.86 -12.38 1.18
CA SER A 127 -10.98 -11.46 1.01
C SER A 127 -11.02 -10.32 2.05
N THR A 128 -10.28 -10.45 3.16
CA THR A 128 -10.15 -9.39 4.17
C THR A 128 -9.06 -8.37 3.82
N GLN A 129 -8.29 -8.59 2.75
CA GLN A 129 -7.26 -7.65 2.32
C GLN A 129 -7.88 -6.34 1.83
N LEU A 130 -7.28 -5.24 2.26
CA LEU A 130 -7.63 -3.91 1.83
C LEU A 130 -6.75 -3.55 0.65
N THR A 131 -7.33 -3.31 -0.53
CA THR A 131 -6.56 -2.94 -1.73
C THR A 131 -6.90 -1.53 -2.18
N PHE A 132 -5.88 -0.72 -2.37
CA PHE A 132 -5.97 0.67 -2.79
C PHE A 132 -5.19 0.90 -4.07
N ARG A 133 -5.62 1.91 -4.83
CA ARG A 133 -4.89 2.45 -5.98
C ARG A 133 -4.83 3.96 -5.92
N VAL A 134 -3.67 4.49 -6.27
CA VAL A 134 -3.46 5.93 -6.50
C VAL A 134 -2.70 6.09 -7.80
N THR A 135 -2.87 7.22 -8.48
CA THR A 135 -2.12 7.50 -9.69
C THR A 135 -1.28 8.76 -9.48
N PRO A 136 0.07 8.66 -9.54
CA PRO A 136 0.94 9.82 -9.45
C PRO A 136 0.86 10.65 -10.74
N LEU A 137 1.10 11.95 -10.60
CA LEU A 137 1.35 12.88 -11.69
C LEU A 137 2.70 13.55 -11.43
N PHE A 138 3.66 13.34 -12.31
CA PHE A 138 5.04 13.78 -12.18
C PHE A 138 5.77 13.75 -13.54
N ASP A 139 6.47 14.83 -13.92
CA ASP A 139 7.18 14.91 -15.22
C ASP A 139 8.69 15.19 -15.12
N GLY A 140 9.30 15.02 -13.95
CA GLY A 140 10.73 15.26 -13.74
C GLY A 140 11.63 14.08 -14.16
N ASP A 141 12.92 14.37 -14.35
CA ASP A 141 13.95 13.39 -14.77
C ASP A 141 14.58 12.61 -13.60
N ASP A 142 14.31 13.01 -12.36
CA ASP A 142 14.77 12.36 -11.14
C ASP A 142 13.72 11.40 -10.56
N THR A 143 13.97 10.92 -9.33
CA THR A 143 13.11 9.94 -8.65
C THR A 143 12.77 10.39 -7.23
N PRO A 144 11.78 11.29 -7.06
CA PRO A 144 11.39 11.79 -5.74
C PRO A 144 10.82 10.68 -4.85
N GLU A 145 10.97 10.83 -3.53
CA GLU A 145 10.50 9.86 -2.53
C GLU A 145 9.21 10.33 -1.85
N ILE A 146 8.27 9.41 -1.72
CA ILE A 146 6.94 9.61 -1.16
C ILE A 146 6.76 8.60 -0.04
N MET A 147 6.43 9.09 1.14
CA MET A 147 5.99 8.27 2.26
C MET A 147 4.50 7.97 2.09
N LEU A 148 4.18 6.69 1.89
CA LEU A 148 2.83 6.15 1.90
C LEU A 148 2.56 5.56 3.29
N SER A 149 1.61 6.15 4.01
CA SER A 149 1.19 5.69 5.33
C SER A 149 -0.30 5.38 5.34
N VAL A 150 -0.66 4.22 5.88
CA VAL A 150 -2.03 3.85 6.16
C VAL A 150 -2.13 3.49 7.62
N TYR A 151 -3.08 4.09 8.34
CA TYR A 151 -3.20 3.88 9.77
C TYR A 151 -4.66 3.78 10.22
N PRO A 152 -4.97 2.89 11.18
CA PRO A 152 -6.30 2.76 11.74
C PRO A 152 -6.63 3.99 12.59
N LEU A 153 -7.88 4.41 12.59
CA LEU A 153 -8.32 5.55 13.40
C LEU A 153 -8.26 5.28 14.90
N GLY A 154 -8.50 4.03 15.32
CA GLY A 154 -8.42 3.61 16.73
C GLY A 154 -7.00 3.44 17.26
N ASP A 155 -5.97 3.39 16.40
CA ASP A 155 -4.56 3.32 16.84
C ASP A 155 -3.56 3.91 15.83
N PRO A 156 -3.59 5.24 15.59
CA PRO A 156 -2.85 5.86 14.48
C PRO A 156 -1.32 5.73 14.55
N LEU A 157 -0.76 5.62 15.75
CA LEU A 157 0.69 5.67 15.98
C LEU A 157 1.37 4.31 15.88
N THR A 158 0.74 3.28 16.42
CA THR A 158 1.33 1.94 16.54
C THR A 158 0.73 0.93 15.57
N GLY A 159 -0.49 1.16 15.10
CA GLY A 159 -1.15 0.30 14.12
C GLY A 159 -0.88 0.66 12.66
N SER A 160 0.04 1.58 12.37
CA SER A 160 0.27 2.09 11.01
C SER A 160 1.16 1.17 10.17
N ALA A 161 0.82 1.03 8.88
CA ALA A 161 1.72 0.53 7.86
C ALA A 161 2.30 1.69 7.05
N THR A 162 3.62 1.82 7.00
CA THR A 162 4.31 2.89 6.27
C THR A 162 5.40 2.34 5.36
N GLU A 163 5.43 2.82 4.13
CA GLU A 163 6.42 2.47 3.11
C GLU A 163 6.92 3.72 2.39
N TRP A 164 8.22 3.76 2.07
CA TRP A 164 8.80 4.81 1.24
C TRP A 164 8.86 4.34 -0.21
N LYS A 165 8.31 5.13 -1.12
CA LYS A 165 8.20 4.78 -2.55
C LYS A 165 8.73 5.90 -3.41
N LYS A 166 9.42 5.51 -4.48
CA LYS A 166 9.90 6.45 -5.49
C LYS A 166 8.84 6.68 -6.55
N VAL A 167 8.84 7.86 -7.14
CA VAL A 167 8.08 8.18 -8.35
C VAL A 167 9.05 8.34 -9.52
N THR A 168 8.66 7.96 -10.72
CA THR A 168 9.45 8.21 -11.94
C THR A 168 8.55 8.57 -13.11
N SER A 169 9.06 9.38 -14.03
CA SER A 169 8.45 9.65 -15.34
C SER A 169 8.81 8.58 -16.39
N ASP A 170 9.80 7.72 -16.11
CA ASP A 170 10.26 6.66 -17.01
C ASP A 170 9.22 5.54 -17.16
N GLN A 171 8.45 5.60 -18.25
CA GLN A 171 7.42 4.60 -18.58
C GLN A 171 8.01 3.21 -18.85
N ASP A 172 9.31 3.13 -19.20
CA ASP A 172 10.03 1.90 -19.50
C ASP A 172 10.95 1.47 -18.34
N TYR A 173 10.74 2.00 -17.13
CA TYR A 173 11.59 1.78 -15.96
C TYR A 173 12.00 0.33 -15.76
N PHE A 174 11.05 -0.60 -15.82
CA PHE A 174 11.32 -2.03 -15.61
C PHE A 174 12.21 -2.62 -16.72
N LEU A 175 12.03 -2.20 -17.98
CA LEU A 175 12.88 -2.63 -19.09
C LEU A 175 14.31 -2.08 -18.92
N HIS A 176 14.44 -0.81 -18.54
CA HIS A 176 15.74 -0.19 -18.27
C HIS A 176 16.47 -0.86 -17.10
N LYS A 177 15.75 -1.16 -16.00
CA LYS A 177 16.28 -1.88 -14.85
C LYS A 177 16.75 -3.29 -15.22
N LEU A 178 15.97 -4.03 -16.01
CA LEU A 178 16.34 -5.37 -16.48
C LEU A 178 17.59 -5.36 -17.35
N LYS A 179 17.72 -4.39 -18.28
CA LYS A 179 18.93 -4.23 -19.11
C LYS A 179 20.17 -3.95 -18.26
N LYS A 180 20.08 -3.07 -17.26
CA LYS A 180 21.16 -2.81 -16.30
C LYS A 180 21.59 -4.07 -15.55
N ASN A 181 20.62 -4.88 -15.09
CA ASN A 181 20.90 -6.11 -14.38
C ASN A 181 21.55 -7.20 -15.27
N LYS A 182 21.14 -7.32 -16.54
CA LYS A 182 21.77 -8.26 -17.48
C LYS A 182 23.26 -7.93 -17.74
N GLY A 183 23.65 -6.66 -17.70
CA GLY A 183 25.05 -6.23 -17.80
C GLY A 183 25.94 -6.71 -16.63
N LEU A 184 25.35 -6.93 -15.45
CA LEU A 184 26.06 -7.43 -14.26
C LEU A 184 26.27 -8.96 -14.28
N PHE A 185 25.31 -9.72 -14.83
CA PHE A 185 25.43 -11.19 -14.93
C PHE A 185 26.34 -11.66 -16.08
N GLY A 186 26.66 -10.80 -17.05
CA GLY A 186 27.57 -11.10 -18.17
C GLY A 186 29.06 -11.09 -17.83
N ARG A 187 29.45 -10.77 -16.60
CA ARG A 187 30.87 -10.70 -16.14
C ARG A 187 31.24 -11.82 -15.16
N LYS A 188 30.83 -13.06 -15.41
CA LYS A 188 31.59 -14.23 -14.90
C LYS A 188 32.40 -14.83 -16.04
N LYS A 189 33.55 -14.21 -16.34
CA LYS A 189 34.61 -14.89 -17.11
C LYS A 189 35.04 -16.10 -16.29
N ARG A 190 34.69 -17.30 -16.78
CA ARG A 190 35.37 -18.54 -16.39
C ARG A 190 36.86 -18.35 -16.71
N ARG A 191 37.69 -18.35 -15.67
CA ARG A 191 39.11 -18.67 -15.75
C ARG A 191 39.26 -20.13 -15.37
#